data_AF-A0A3R7EZ47-F1
#
_entry.id   AF-A0A3R7EZ47-F1
#
_cell.length_a   1.000
_cell.length_b   1.000
_cell.length_c   1.000
_cell.angle_alpha   90.00
_cell.angle_beta   90.00
_cell.angle_gamma   90.00
#
_symmetry.space_group_name_H-M   'P 1'
#
loop_
_entity.id
_entity.type
_entity.pdbx_description
1 polymer ?
#
loop_
_entity_poly.entity_id
_entity_poly.type
_entity_poly.pdbx_seq_one_letter_code
_entity_poly.pdbx_strand_id
1 'polypeptide(L)'
;MLPFIHGNNIDRKLKAEKVEENIKLLREIKERYDNWKGDNESIIGTSKENVFKRVELLNEYKDFIDQSKFKKERGNTYGFTSQSKLHSTVIEEFLYYLFEGMPILSGKKMALGPGKAYVDMSFSPKNIDEWEKNPGVDIKVKDQDFAIGKEIFCIFSSDGEMHDTVQKNILVPIVAIECKTYLDKTMLDGAAYAAERLKRGNPYALYIVVTETNALDKSVNPKHTQIDEIFVLRRQKSGQKPPNQIDAQLVWELFNLVKDHLEKEWWNPEKATERGRLID
;
A
#
# COMPACT_ATOMS: atom_id res chain seq x y z
N MET A 1 1.80 4.57 -12.12
CA MET A 1 1.02 3.96 -11.01
C MET A 1 -0.47 4.22 -11.21
N LEU A 2 -1.37 3.35 -10.74
CA LEU A 2 -2.83 3.49 -10.89
C LEU A 2 -3.44 4.01 -9.58
N PRO A 3 -3.76 5.31 -9.46
CA PRO A 3 -4.19 5.90 -8.18
C PRO A 3 -5.55 5.37 -7.70
N PHE A 4 -6.47 5.14 -8.63
CA PHE A 4 -7.84 4.68 -8.34
C PHE A 4 -7.97 3.14 -8.41
N ILE A 5 -7.21 2.43 -7.58
CA ILE A 5 -7.11 0.96 -7.66
C ILE A 5 -8.46 0.24 -7.41
N HIS A 6 -9.28 0.75 -6.51
CA HIS A 6 -10.60 0.20 -6.21
C HIS A 6 -11.55 0.43 -7.39
N GLY A 7 -11.61 1.65 -7.93
CA GLY A 7 -12.40 1.96 -9.14
C GLY A 7 -12.00 1.09 -10.33
N ASN A 8 -10.70 0.97 -10.59
CA ASN A 8 -10.18 0.11 -11.65
C ASN A 8 -10.54 -1.37 -11.44
N ASN A 9 -10.59 -1.83 -10.18
CA ASN A 9 -11.01 -3.19 -9.86
C ASN A 9 -12.51 -3.39 -10.16
N ILE A 10 -13.37 -2.42 -9.81
CA ILE A 10 -14.80 -2.43 -10.13
C ILE A 10 -14.99 -2.48 -11.65
N ASP A 11 -14.35 -1.58 -12.40
CA ASP A 11 -14.49 -1.50 -13.86
C ASP A 11 -14.04 -2.78 -14.56
N ARG A 12 -12.93 -3.36 -14.12
CA ARG A 12 -12.44 -4.65 -14.64
C ARG A 12 -13.45 -5.77 -14.37
N LYS A 13 -14.08 -5.80 -13.20
CA LYS A 13 -15.10 -6.80 -12.86
C LYS A 13 -16.37 -6.60 -13.68
N LEU A 14 -16.84 -5.37 -13.84
CA LEU A 14 -17.99 -5.05 -14.69
C LEU A 14 -17.82 -5.54 -16.13
N LYS A 15 -16.59 -5.43 -16.67
CA LYS A 15 -16.27 -5.92 -18.02
C LYS A 15 -16.21 -7.44 -18.13
N ALA A 16 -15.82 -8.14 -17.06
CA ALA A 16 -15.56 -9.57 -17.08
C ALA A 16 -16.72 -10.43 -16.55
N GLU A 17 -17.60 -9.87 -15.72
CA GLU A 17 -18.72 -10.57 -15.09
C GLU A 17 -19.80 -10.93 -16.12
N LYS A 18 -20.36 -12.13 -15.97
CA LYS A 18 -21.38 -12.69 -16.86
C LYS A 18 -22.70 -12.96 -16.14
N VAL A 19 -22.68 -13.02 -14.81
CA VAL A 19 -23.88 -13.28 -13.99
C VAL A 19 -24.66 -11.97 -13.81
N GLU A 20 -25.89 -11.91 -14.29
CA GLU A 20 -26.71 -10.69 -14.35
C GLU A 20 -26.90 -10.04 -12.97
N GLU A 21 -27.15 -10.82 -11.93
CA GLU A 21 -27.30 -10.31 -10.57
C GLU A 21 -26.00 -9.73 -10.02
N ASN A 22 -24.85 -10.34 -10.29
CA ASN A 22 -23.56 -9.77 -9.91
C ASN A 22 -23.28 -8.47 -10.68
N ILE A 23 -23.70 -8.36 -11.94
CA ILE A 23 -23.60 -7.11 -12.72
C ILE A 23 -24.45 -6.02 -12.07
N LYS A 24 -25.67 -6.33 -11.62
CA LYS A 24 -26.54 -5.40 -10.88
C LYS A 24 -25.87 -4.91 -9.60
N LEU A 25 -25.30 -5.83 -8.81
CA LEU A 25 -24.54 -5.48 -7.60
C LEU A 25 -23.32 -4.60 -7.91
N LEU A 26 -22.55 -4.91 -8.96
CA LEU A 26 -21.40 -4.11 -9.36
C LEU A 26 -21.78 -2.70 -9.84
N ARG A 27 -22.92 -2.55 -10.52
CA ARG A 27 -23.43 -1.23 -10.93
C ARG A 27 -23.83 -0.39 -9.73
N GLU A 28 -24.49 -1.00 -8.74
CA GLU A 28 -24.82 -0.34 -7.48
C GLU A 28 -23.54 0.10 -6.74
N ILE A 29 -22.53 -0.79 -6.68
CA ILE A 29 -21.22 -0.48 -6.09
C ILE A 29 -20.54 0.67 -6.85
N LYS A 30 -20.58 0.67 -8.18
CA LYS A 30 -19.96 1.69 -9.03
C LYS A 30 -20.57 3.06 -8.81
N GLU A 31 -21.90 3.14 -8.70
CA GLU A 31 -22.59 4.41 -8.42
C GLU A 31 -22.18 4.99 -7.06
N ARG A 32 -22.16 4.17 -6.01
CA ARG A 32 -21.72 4.61 -4.68
C ARG A 32 -20.24 4.95 -4.63
N TYR A 33 -19.42 4.22 -5.38
CA TYR A 33 -18.00 4.50 -5.55
C TYR A 33 -17.78 5.86 -6.23
N ASP A 34 -18.53 6.17 -7.28
CA ASP A 34 -18.37 7.44 -8.02
C ASP A 34 -18.68 8.65 -7.14
N ASN A 35 -19.69 8.54 -6.27
CA ASN A 35 -19.97 9.55 -5.26
C ASN A 35 -18.80 9.68 -4.26
N TRP A 36 -18.36 8.55 -3.68
CA TRP A 36 -17.24 8.53 -2.73
C TRP A 36 -15.94 9.13 -3.31
N LYS A 37 -15.64 8.81 -4.58
CA LYS A 37 -14.53 9.38 -5.33
C LYS A 37 -14.70 10.89 -5.51
N GLY A 38 -15.86 11.34 -6.01
CA GLY A 38 -16.13 12.76 -6.25
C GLY A 38 -16.04 13.59 -4.98
N ASP A 39 -16.58 13.08 -3.87
CA ASP A 39 -16.52 13.73 -2.56
C ASP A 39 -15.07 13.83 -2.07
N ASN A 40 -14.26 12.78 -2.25
CA ASN A 40 -12.83 12.84 -1.90
C ASN A 40 -12.04 13.81 -2.78
N GLU A 41 -12.29 13.84 -4.09
CA GLU A 41 -11.63 14.77 -5.01
C GLU A 41 -12.02 16.24 -4.74
N SER A 42 -13.17 16.48 -4.10
CA SER A 42 -13.61 17.83 -3.71
C SER A 42 -12.89 18.39 -2.47
N ILE A 43 -12.27 17.54 -1.65
CA ILE A 43 -11.57 17.95 -0.43
C ILE A 43 -10.16 18.42 -0.80
N ILE A 44 -9.86 19.70 -0.57
CA ILE A 44 -8.56 20.30 -0.85
C ILE A 44 -7.75 20.47 0.43
N GLY A 45 -6.51 19.96 0.44
CA GLY A 45 -5.56 20.10 1.53
C GLY A 45 -5.59 18.95 2.54
N THR A 46 -4.69 19.00 3.52
CA THR A 46 -4.39 17.88 4.44
C THR A 46 -4.43 18.28 5.91
N SER A 47 -5.27 19.26 6.27
CA SER A 47 -5.51 19.58 7.69
C SER A 47 -6.15 18.40 8.43
N LYS A 48 -6.13 18.45 9.77
CA LYS A 48 -6.78 17.43 10.59
C LYS A 48 -8.28 17.30 10.27
N GLU A 49 -8.96 18.43 10.06
CA GLU A 49 -10.37 18.48 9.67
C GLU A 49 -10.61 17.79 8.31
N ASN A 50 -9.74 18.05 7.34
CA ASN A 50 -9.83 17.39 6.03
C ASN A 50 -9.61 15.88 6.13
N VAL A 51 -8.60 15.45 6.90
CA VAL A 51 -8.37 14.01 7.14
C VAL A 51 -9.57 13.38 7.83
N PHE A 52 -10.15 14.03 8.84
CA PHE A 52 -11.34 13.55 9.52
C PHE A 52 -12.54 13.45 8.56
N LYS A 53 -12.71 14.44 7.68
CA LYS A 53 -13.77 14.40 6.66
C LYS A 53 -13.58 13.25 5.68
N ARG A 54 -12.34 12.99 5.22
CA ARG A 54 -12.04 11.81 4.38
C ARG A 54 -12.37 10.51 5.11
N VAL A 55 -12.12 10.41 6.41
CA VAL A 55 -12.45 9.23 7.21
C VAL A 55 -13.96 9.04 7.36
N GLU A 56 -14.73 10.14 7.50
CA GLU A 56 -16.20 10.08 7.47
C GLU A 56 -16.69 9.49 6.14
N LEU A 57 -16.21 10.01 5.00
CA LEU A 57 -16.55 9.48 3.67
C LEU A 57 -16.15 8.01 3.51
N LEU A 58 -14.97 7.62 4.02
CA LEU A 58 -14.52 6.22 4.02
C LEU A 58 -15.48 5.33 4.81
N ASN A 59 -15.89 5.77 6.00
CA ASN A 59 -16.82 5.04 6.85
C ASN A 59 -18.18 4.87 6.18
N GLU A 60 -18.74 5.94 5.60
CA GLU A 60 -19.99 5.87 4.83
C GLU A 60 -19.91 4.88 3.67
N TYR A 61 -18.80 4.89 2.92
CA TYR A 61 -18.60 3.95 1.82
C TYR A 61 -18.38 2.52 2.33
N LYS A 62 -17.64 2.33 3.41
CA LYS A 62 -17.42 1.02 4.07
C LYS A 62 -18.73 0.43 4.58
N ASP A 63 -19.55 1.22 5.26
CA ASP A 63 -20.87 0.80 5.77
C ASP A 63 -21.80 0.36 4.62
N PHE A 64 -21.64 0.95 3.44
CA PHE A 64 -22.32 0.52 2.22
C PHE A 64 -21.72 -0.79 1.66
N ILE A 65 -20.44 -0.80 1.27
CA ILE A 65 -19.84 -1.91 0.53
C ILE A 65 -19.69 -3.18 1.39
N ASP A 66 -19.61 -3.05 2.72
CA ASP A 66 -19.47 -4.19 3.62
C ASP A 66 -20.79 -4.88 4.00
N GLN A 67 -21.92 -4.43 3.45
CA GLN A 67 -23.21 -5.10 3.58
C GLN A 67 -23.14 -6.54 3.08
N SER A 68 -23.82 -7.45 3.78
CA SER A 68 -23.80 -8.89 3.46
C SER A 68 -24.21 -9.18 2.02
N LYS A 69 -25.12 -8.41 1.41
CA LYS A 69 -25.55 -8.64 0.01
C LYS A 69 -24.43 -8.56 -1.03
N PHE A 70 -23.34 -7.85 -0.73
CA PHE A 70 -22.18 -7.74 -1.61
C PHE A 70 -21.15 -8.84 -1.36
N LYS A 71 -21.29 -9.60 -0.27
CA LYS A 71 -20.34 -10.64 0.14
C LYS A 71 -20.87 -12.02 -0.23
N LYS A 72 -19.99 -12.83 -0.82
CA LYS A 72 -20.25 -14.25 -1.06
C LYS A 72 -20.14 -15.03 0.25
N GLU A 73 -21.18 -14.95 1.06
CA GLU A 73 -21.31 -15.61 2.37
C GLU A 73 -22.39 -16.69 2.35
N ARG A 74 -22.43 -17.53 3.38
CA ARG A 74 -23.43 -18.60 3.51
C ARG A 74 -24.83 -17.99 3.51
N GLY A 75 -25.66 -18.38 2.54
CA GLY A 75 -27.00 -17.82 2.33
C GLY A 75 -27.11 -16.87 1.14
N ASN A 76 -25.98 -16.42 0.56
CA ASN A 76 -25.97 -15.56 -0.61
C ASN A 76 -25.54 -16.33 -1.87
N THR A 77 -26.48 -16.46 -2.82
CA THR A 77 -26.19 -17.01 -4.15
C THR A 77 -25.29 -16.10 -4.97
N TYR A 78 -25.32 -14.79 -4.72
CA TYR A 78 -24.57 -13.76 -5.46
C TYR A 78 -23.60 -13.00 -4.54
N GLY A 79 -22.79 -12.10 -5.11
CA GLY A 79 -21.79 -11.32 -4.39
C GLY A 79 -20.36 -11.83 -4.55
N PHE A 80 -19.42 -11.19 -3.85
CA PHE A 80 -17.99 -11.29 -4.12
C PHE A 80 -17.21 -11.93 -2.98
N THR A 81 -16.27 -12.80 -3.32
CA THR A 81 -15.38 -13.45 -2.36
C THR A 81 -14.29 -12.48 -1.91
N SER A 82 -13.62 -12.76 -0.78
CA SER A 82 -12.44 -12.00 -0.34
C SER A 82 -11.32 -11.99 -1.38
N GLN A 83 -11.13 -13.11 -2.09
CA GLN A 83 -10.16 -13.25 -3.18
C GLN A 83 -10.40 -12.28 -4.35
N SER A 84 -11.62 -11.75 -4.48
CA SER A 84 -11.95 -10.75 -5.50
C SER A 84 -11.23 -9.41 -5.29
N LYS A 85 -10.63 -9.19 -4.09
CA LYS A 85 -10.00 -7.93 -3.65
C LYS A 85 -10.93 -6.71 -3.69
N LEU A 86 -12.24 -6.91 -3.79
CA LEU A 86 -13.19 -5.80 -3.84
C LEU A 86 -13.13 -4.98 -2.55
N HIS A 87 -13.24 -5.62 -1.39
CA HIS A 87 -13.23 -4.93 -0.09
C HIS A 87 -11.84 -4.45 0.35
N SER A 88 -10.77 -5.17 -0.01
CA SER A 88 -9.41 -4.83 0.40
C SER A 88 -8.87 -3.58 -0.29
N THR A 89 -9.19 -3.40 -1.58
CA THR A 89 -8.72 -2.27 -2.40
C THR A 89 -9.29 -0.92 -1.97
N VAL A 90 -10.35 -0.89 -1.15
CA VAL A 90 -10.93 0.37 -0.64
C VAL A 90 -9.93 1.15 0.21
N ILE A 91 -9.21 0.47 1.11
CA ILE A 91 -8.21 1.15 1.97
C ILE A 91 -7.00 1.55 1.12
N GLU A 92 -6.58 0.70 0.18
CA GLU A 92 -5.49 0.99 -0.75
C GLU A 92 -5.73 2.31 -1.49
N GLU A 93 -6.96 2.52 -2.00
CA GLU A 93 -7.35 3.76 -2.67
C GLU A 93 -7.56 4.93 -1.70
N PHE A 94 -8.11 4.67 -0.51
CA PHE A 94 -8.24 5.70 0.52
C PHE A 94 -6.88 6.34 0.89
N LEU A 95 -5.82 5.53 0.97
CA LEU A 95 -4.47 6.03 1.25
C LEU A 95 -3.96 6.97 0.14
N TYR A 96 -4.38 6.80 -1.11
CA TYR A 96 -4.08 7.76 -2.17
C TYR A 96 -4.67 9.14 -1.84
N TYR A 97 -5.97 9.20 -1.54
CA TYR A 97 -6.64 10.45 -1.16
C TYR A 97 -6.07 11.06 0.13
N LEU A 98 -5.64 10.22 1.07
CA LEU A 98 -5.05 10.66 2.33
C LEU A 98 -3.72 11.40 2.10
N PHE A 99 -2.90 10.95 1.15
CA PHE A 99 -1.51 11.39 0.98
C PHE A 99 -1.25 12.27 -0.24
N GLU A 100 -2.04 12.21 -1.31
CA GLU A 100 -1.74 12.90 -2.57
C GLU A 100 -1.62 14.43 -2.43
N GLY A 101 -2.43 15.02 -1.56
CA GLY A 101 -2.42 16.46 -1.28
C GLY A 101 -1.37 16.93 -0.25
N MET A 102 -0.43 16.09 0.16
CA MET A 102 0.62 16.48 1.12
C MET A 102 1.54 17.57 0.54
N PRO A 103 1.72 18.72 1.23
CA PRO A 103 2.56 19.81 0.72
C PRO A 103 4.00 19.38 0.38
N ILE A 104 4.59 18.48 1.17
CA ILE A 104 5.94 17.95 0.95
C ILE A 104 6.08 17.17 -0.37
N LEU A 105 4.97 16.70 -0.96
CA LEU A 105 4.96 16.00 -2.25
C LEU A 105 4.74 16.94 -3.45
N SER A 106 4.31 18.18 -3.20
CA SER A 106 4.01 19.15 -4.24
C SER A 106 5.23 19.43 -5.13
N GLY A 107 5.01 19.38 -6.45
CA GLY A 107 6.06 19.57 -7.46
C GLY A 107 7.07 18.44 -7.58
N LYS A 108 6.97 17.36 -6.76
CA LYS A 108 7.85 16.20 -6.84
C LYS A 108 7.25 15.13 -7.76
N LYS A 109 8.09 14.52 -8.59
CA LYS A 109 7.72 13.35 -9.41
C LYS A 109 7.77 12.08 -8.56
N MET A 110 6.77 11.93 -7.70
CA MET A 110 6.59 10.75 -6.84
C MET A 110 5.45 9.89 -7.37
N ALA A 111 5.57 8.59 -7.17
CA ALA A 111 4.53 7.62 -7.46
C ALA A 111 3.83 7.23 -6.16
N LEU A 112 2.49 7.33 -6.15
CA LEU A 112 1.62 7.05 -5.02
C LEU A 112 0.55 6.02 -5.41
N GLY A 113 0.36 5.00 -4.58
CA GLY A 113 -0.58 3.90 -4.84
C GLY A 113 0.07 2.52 -4.87
N PRO A 114 -0.62 1.48 -5.37
CA PRO A 114 -0.08 0.13 -5.45
C PRO A 114 1.07 0.05 -6.45
N GLY A 115 2.12 -0.68 -6.11
CA GLY A 115 3.33 -0.73 -6.94
C GLY A 115 4.25 -1.91 -6.65
N LYS A 116 5.12 -2.22 -7.61
CA LYS A 116 6.13 -3.27 -7.52
C LYS A 116 7.44 -2.69 -6.96
N ALA A 117 7.55 -2.67 -5.64
CA ALA A 117 8.71 -2.13 -4.94
C ALA A 117 9.96 -2.98 -5.18
N TYR A 118 11.11 -2.32 -5.37
CA TYR A 118 12.43 -2.94 -5.38
C TYR A 118 12.70 -3.65 -4.05
N VAL A 119 13.25 -4.86 -4.14
CA VAL A 119 13.59 -5.65 -2.96
C VAL A 119 15.04 -6.09 -2.99
N ASP A 120 15.49 -6.64 -4.13
CA ASP A 120 16.81 -7.24 -4.23
C ASP A 120 17.27 -7.30 -5.69
N MET A 121 18.58 -7.41 -5.90
CA MET A 121 19.20 -7.58 -7.21
C MET A 121 20.17 -8.75 -7.17
N SER A 122 20.17 -9.55 -8.22
CA SER A 122 21.11 -10.65 -8.40
C SER A 122 21.59 -10.75 -9.84
N PHE A 123 22.70 -11.47 -10.03
CA PHE A 123 23.27 -11.74 -11.34
C PHE A 123 23.05 -13.22 -11.66
N SER A 124 22.34 -13.51 -12.75
CA SER A 124 21.93 -14.86 -13.16
C SER A 124 22.14 -15.07 -14.68
N PRO A 125 23.39 -15.04 -15.17
CA PRO A 125 23.68 -15.38 -16.58
C PRO A 125 23.33 -16.85 -16.88
N LYS A 126 22.98 -17.19 -18.12
CA LYS A 126 22.72 -18.60 -18.47
C LYS A 126 24.00 -19.42 -18.62
N ASN A 127 25.07 -18.80 -19.11
CA ASN A 127 26.38 -19.44 -19.34
C ASN A 127 27.48 -18.38 -19.49
N ILE A 128 28.73 -18.84 -19.65
CA ILE A 128 29.92 -17.98 -19.72
C ILE A 128 29.93 -17.06 -20.96
N ASP A 129 29.40 -17.54 -22.09
CA ASP A 129 29.34 -16.78 -23.34
C ASP A 129 28.32 -15.62 -23.25
N GLU A 130 27.20 -15.83 -22.56
CA GLU A 130 26.23 -14.77 -22.28
C GLU A 130 26.77 -13.81 -21.22
N TRP A 131 27.47 -14.30 -20.19
CA TRP A 131 28.08 -13.47 -19.15
C TRP A 131 29.07 -12.44 -19.70
N GLU A 132 29.86 -12.82 -20.70
CA GLU A 132 30.80 -11.91 -21.39
C GLU A 132 30.07 -10.68 -21.98
N LYS A 133 28.86 -10.87 -22.52
CA LYS A 133 28.09 -9.83 -23.22
C LYS A 133 27.06 -9.13 -22.35
N ASN A 134 26.50 -9.85 -21.38
CA ASN A 134 25.38 -9.40 -20.56
C ASN A 134 25.57 -9.84 -19.11
N PRO A 135 25.49 -8.92 -18.14
CA PRO A 135 25.68 -9.26 -16.73
C PRO A 135 24.57 -10.15 -16.15
N GLY A 136 23.48 -10.41 -16.87
CA GLY A 136 22.40 -11.29 -16.41
C GLY A 136 21.64 -10.71 -15.22
N VAL A 137 21.45 -9.38 -15.18
CA VAL A 137 20.82 -8.69 -14.05
C VAL A 137 19.34 -9.09 -13.91
N ASP A 138 19.02 -9.70 -12.76
CA ASP A 138 17.68 -9.99 -12.29
C ASP A 138 17.32 -9.08 -11.12
N ILE A 139 16.20 -8.37 -11.25
CA ILE A 139 15.69 -7.48 -10.19
C ILE A 139 14.42 -8.09 -9.63
N LYS A 140 14.47 -8.42 -8.35
CA LYS A 140 13.33 -8.91 -7.60
C LYS A 140 12.53 -7.73 -7.08
N VAL A 141 11.25 -7.74 -7.40
CA VAL A 141 10.27 -6.78 -6.92
C VAL A 141 9.18 -7.49 -6.11
N LYS A 142 8.48 -6.73 -5.26
CA LYS A 142 7.32 -7.21 -4.52
C LYS A 142 6.14 -6.26 -4.70
N ASP A 143 4.96 -6.81 -4.92
CA ASP A 143 3.73 -6.03 -4.94
C ASP A 143 3.49 -5.44 -3.54
N GLN A 144 3.29 -4.14 -3.47
CA GLN A 144 2.88 -3.41 -2.28
C GLN A 144 1.47 -2.89 -2.48
N ASP A 145 0.63 -3.06 -1.44
CA ASP A 145 -0.76 -2.61 -1.45
C ASP A 145 -0.82 -1.08 -1.61
N PHE A 146 0.09 -0.34 -0.97
CA PHE A 146 0.32 1.08 -1.20
C PHE A 146 1.79 1.45 -0.99
N ALA A 147 2.33 2.34 -1.82
CA ALA A 147 3.66 2.89 -1.67
C ALA A 147 3.70 4.37 -2.02
N ILE A 148 4.60 5.11 -1.36
CA ILE A 148 5.08 6.42 -1.78
C ILE A 148 6.54 6.22 -2.17
N GLY A 149 6.88 6.49 -3.41
CA GLY A 149 8.23 6.20 -3.91
C GLY A 149 8.55 6.90 -5.22
N LYS A 150 9.70 6.57 -5.78
CA LYS A 150 10.15 7.10 -7.06
C LYS A 150 10.46 5.97 -8.03
N GLU A 151 10.04 6.13 -9.28
CA GLU A 151 10.48 5.27 -10.37
C GLU A 151 11.92 5.65 -10.75
N ILE A 152 12.82 4.67 -10.73
CA ILE A 152 14.23 4.79 -11.09
C ILE A 152 14.48 3.93 -12.33
N PHE A 153 15.15 4.53 -13.31
CA PHE A 153 15.57 3.89 -14.55
C PHE A 153 17.03 3.46 -14.39
N CYS A 154 17.28 2.15 -14.47
CA CYS A 154 18.59 1.55 -14.34
C CYS A 154 19.07 1.03 -15.69
N ILE A 155 20.34 1.32 -16.02
CA ILE A 155 21.01 0.83 -17.22
C ILE A 155 22.24 0.06 -16.77
N PHE A 156 22.37 -1.18 -17.21
CA PHE A 156 23.49 -2.07 -16.90
C PHE A 156 24.20 -2.47 -18.19
N SER A 157 25.53 -2.55 -18.16
CA SER A 157 26.34 -3.07 -19.27
C SER A 157 27.53 -3.86 -18.73
N SER A 158 28.03 -4.81 -19.52
CA SER A 158 29.30 -5.51 -19.25
C SER A 158 30.52 -4.74 -19.78
N ASP A 159 30.31 -3.67 -20.56
CA ASP A 159 31.36 -2.82 -21.08
C ASP A 159 31.20 -1.35 -20.61
N GLY A 160 32.33 -0.63 -20.50
CA GLY A 160 32.35 0.75 -20.02
C GLY A 160 31.85 1.78 -21.05
N GLU A 161 31.72 1.37 -22.31
CA GLU A 161 31.26 2.22 -23.42
C GLU A 161 29.72 2.14 -23.61
N MET A 162 29.05 1.26 -22.86
CA MET A 162 27.60 1.04 -22.84
C MET A 162 27.03 0.59 -24.20
N HIS A 163 27.73 -0.27 -24.93
CA HIS A 163 27.25 -0.77 -26.22
C HIS A 163 26.06 -1.72 -26.08
N ASP A 164 26.21 -2.75 -25.24
CA ASP A 164 25.16 -3.72 -24.94
C ASP A 164 24.57 -3.41 -23.56
N THR A 165 23.35 -2.85 -23.55
CA THR A 165 22.69 -2.43 -22.30
C THR A 165 21.45 -3.24 -21.96
N VAL A 166 21.29 -3.51 -20.67
CA VAL A 166 20.05 -4.01 -20.07
C VAL A 166 19.39 -2.87 -19.32
N GLN A 167 18.17 -2.54 -19.71
CA GLN A 167 17.37 -1.52 -19.05
C GLN A 167 16.36 -2.16 -18.10
N LYS A 168 16.22 -1.59 -16.90
CA LYS A 168 15.23 -1.99 -15.91
C LYS A 168 14.62 -0.75 -15.27
N ASN A 169 13.32 -0.81 -14.98
CA ASN A 169 12.63 0.21 -14.22
C ASN A 169 12.24 -0.37 -12.87
N ILE A 170 12.58 0.34 -11.80
CA ILE A 170 12.30 -0.08 -10.43
C ILE A 170 11.57 1.01 -9.68
N LEU A 171 10.64 0.63 -8.81
CA LEU A 171 10.05 1.54 -7.84
C LEU A 171 10.85 1.46 -6.55
N VAL A 172 11.52 2.54 -6.16
CA VAL A 172 12.19 2.65 -4.85
C VAL A 172 11.22 3.30 -3.87
N PRO A 173 10.65 2.54 -2.91
CA PRO A 173 9.74 3.10 -1.91
C PRO A 173 10.52 3.86 -0.83
N ILE A 174 9.95 4.97 -0.38
CA ILE A 174 10.30 5.61 0.89
C ILE A 174 9.23 5.34 1.95
N VAL A 175 8.00 5.05 1.53
CA VAL A 175 6.94 4.54 2.39
C VAL A 175 6.29 3.35 1.70
N ALA A 176 6.04 2.28 2.46
CA ALA A 176 5.37 1.08 2.03
C ALA A 176 4.31 0.69 3.08
N ILE A 177 3.08 0.44 2.63
CA ILE A 177 1.94 0.14 3.50
C ILE A 177 1.24 -1.12 2.98
N GLU A 178 1.12 -2.13 3.84
CA GLU A 178 0.29 -3.32 3.61
C GLU A 178 -1.11 -3.10 4.17
N CYS A 179 -2.15 -3.38 3.40
CA CYS A 179 -3.54 -3.18 3.78
C CYS A 179 -4.25 -4.53 3.99
N LYS A 180 -4.87 -4.74 5.15
CA LYS A 180 -5.56 -6.01 5.47
C LYS A 180 -6.93 -5.76 6.12
N THR A 181 -7.97 -6.48 5.73
CA THR A 181 -9.29 -6.36 6.40
C THR A 181 -9.27 -6.92 7.83
N TYR A 182 -8.40 -7.88 8.09
CA TYR A 182 -8.01 -8.32 9.43
C TYR A 182 -6.56 -8.78 9.42
N LEU A 183 -5.91 -8.79 10.58
CA LEU A 183 -4.54 -9.29 10.72
C LEU A 183 -4.49 -10.52 11.63
N ASP A 184 -4.21 -11.69 11.04
CA ASP A 184 -3.90 -12.92 11.79
C ASP A 184 -2.39 -13.18 11.85
N LYS A 185 -1.98 -14.28 12.51
CA LYS A 185 -0.57 -14.62 12.70
C LYS A 185 0.15 -14.88 11.37
N THR A 186 -0.48 -15.63 10.46
CA THR A 186 0.09 -15.97 9.15
C THR A 186 0.34 -14.71 8.31
N MET A 187 -0.62 -13.78 8.34
CA MET A 187 -0.49 -12.48 7.67
C MET A 187 0.59 -11.61 8.30
N LEU A 188 0.70 -11.61 9.63
CA LEU A 188 1.78 -10.91 10.33
C LEU A 188 3.15 -11.47 9.97
N ASP A 189 3.33 -12.80 9.96
CA ASP A 189 4.59 -13.44 9.59
C ASP A 189 4.95 -13.11 8.13
N GLY A 190 3.96 -13.10 7.23
CA GLY A 190 4.13 -12.69 5.84
C GLY A 190 4.54 -11.22 5.67
N ALA A 191 3.94 -10.32 6.47
CA ALA A 191 4.29 -8.89 6.50
C ALA A 191 5.67 -8.65 7.14
N ALA A 192 6.04 -9.41 8.16
CA ALA A 192 7.36 -9.32 8.80
C ALA A 192 8.48 -9.70 7.83
N TYR A 193 8.30 -10.81 7.09
CA TYR A 193 9.24 -11.21 6.04
C TYR A 193 9.31 -10.19 4.90
N ALA A 194 8.17 -9.59 4.55
CA ALA A 194 8.11 -8.51 3.56
C ALA A 194 8.92 -7.29 3.98
N ALA A 195 8.72 -6.83 5.21
CA ALA A 195 9.39 -5.68 5.80
C ALA A 195 10.91 -5.89 5.81
N GLU A 196 11.35 -7.07 6.28
CA GLU A 196 12.78 -7.41 6.33
C GLU A 196 13.41 -7.37 4.94
N ARG A 197 12.77 -8.00 3.95
CA ARG A 197 13.28 -8.00 2.58
C ARG A 197 13.29 -6.61 1.96
N LEU A 198 12.23 -5.83 2.14
CA LEU A 198 12.12 -4.49 1.58
C LEU A 198 13.17 -3.56 2.20
N LYS A 199 13.37 -3.60 3.52
CA LYS A 199 14.34 -2.75 4.21
C LYS A 199 15.80 -3.10 3.93
N ARG A 200 16.11 -4.34 3.54
CA ARG A 200 17.46 -4.69 3.05
C ARG A 200 17.84 -3.90 1.81
N GLY A 201 16.92 -3.75 0.85
CA GLY A 201 17.14 -2.95 -0.36
C GLY A 201 16.86 -1.45 -0.18
N ASN A 202 16.05 -1.09 0.84
CA ASN A 202 15.56 0.26 1.07
C ASN A 202 15.61 0.58 2.59
N PRO A 203 16.79 0.79 3.19
CA PRO A 203 16.96 0.86 4.65
C PRO A 203 16.25 2.04 5.31
N TYR A 204 15.98 3.10 4.54
CA TYR A 204 15.26 4.28 5.01
C TYR A 204 13.76 4.22 4.73
N ALA A 205 13.24 3.13 4.16
CA ALA A 205 11.81 3.01 3.89
C ALA A 205 11.03 2.77 5.19
N LEU A 206 9.98 3.58 5.39
CA LEU A 206 8.97 3.33 6.42
C LEU A 206 8.03 2.21 5.97
N TYR A 207 7.90 1.15 6.78
CA TYR A 207 7.08 -0.01 6.49
C TYR A 207 5.96 -0.18 7.52
N ILE A 208 4.72 -0.01 7.10
CA ILE A 208 3.54 -0.01 7.98
C ILE A 208 2.57 -1.13 7.57
N VAL A 209 1.89 -1.71 8.55
CA VAL A 209 0.69 -2.53 8.30
C VAL A 209 -0.55 -1.76 8.77
N VAL A 210 -1.50 -1.56 7.87
CA VAL A 210 -2.81 -1.00 8.18
C VAL A 210 -3.86 -2.10 8.09
N THR A 211 -4.59 -2.31 9.17
CA THR A 211 -5.68 -3.29 9.21
C THR A 211 -6.96 -2.74 9.82
N GLU A 212 -8.12 -3.22 9.39
CA GLU A 212 -9.38 -2.81 10.02
C GLU A 212 -9.55 -3.42 11.41
N THR A 213 -9.28 -4.73 11.54
CA THR A 213 -9.52 -5.49 12.77
C THR A 213 -8.35 -6.42 13.13
N ASN A 214 -8.22 -6.74 14.42
CA ASN A 214 -7.14 -7.57 14.93
C ASN A 214 -7.59 -9.02 15.16
N ALA A 215 -6.96 -9.98 14.51
CA ALA A 215 -7.18 -11.42 14.72
C ALA A 215 -5.99 -12.13 15.40
N LEU A 216 -4.99 -11.38 15.88
CA LEU A 216 -3.85 -11.93 16.60
C LEU A 216 -4.25 -12.41 18.00
N ASP A 217 -3.65 -13.53 18.39
CA ASP A 217 -3.68 -13.99 19.77
C ASP A 217 -2.88 -13.03 20.70
N LYS A 218 -3.23 -12.99 21.98
CA LYS A 218 -2.57 -12.11 22.96
C LYS A 218 -1.08 -12.46 23.19
N SER A 219 -0.68 -13.69 22.86
CA SER A 219 0.72 -14.15 22.96
C SER A 219 1.62 -13.66 21.83
N VAL A 220 1.06 -13.12 20.75
CA VAL A 220 1.84 -12.66 19.60
C VAL A 220 2.41 -11.26 19.88
N ASN A 221 3.73 -11.14 19.80
CA ASN A 221 4.46 -9.87 19.96
C ASN A 221 5.15 -9.46 18.65
N PRO A 222 4.70 -8.41 17.94
CA PRO A 222 5.29 -7.98 16.67
C PRO A 222 6.60 -7.19 16.81
N LYS A 223 7.04 -6.87 18.03
CA LYS A 223 8.23 -6.01 18.27
C LYS A 223 9.56 -6.56 17.74
N HIS A 224 9.63 -7.84 17.42
CA HIS A 224 10.85 -8.45 16.86
C HIS A 224 10.92 -8.36 15.33
N THR A 225 9.92 -7.77 14.70
CA THR A 225 9.85 -7.62 13.24
C THR A 225 10.48 -6.31 12.78
N GLN A 226 10.70 -6.19 11.47
CA GLN A 226 11.16 -4.95 10.82
C GLN A 226 10.01 -4.01 10.44
N ILE A 227 8.79 -4.32 10.86
CA ILE A 227 7.61 -3.46 10.68
C ILE A 227 7.71 -2.28 11.64
N ASP A 228 7.56 -1.06 11.14
CA ASP A 228 7.67 0.16 11.96
C ASP A 228 6.42 0.39 12.80
N GLU A 229 5.23 0.15 12.25
CA GLU A 229 3.97 0.32 12.97
C GLU A 229 2.84 -0.57 12.41
N ILE A 230 1.90 -0.94 13.29
CA ILE A 230 0.69 -1.69 12.93
C ILE A 230 -0.56 -0.95 13.42
N PHE A 231 -1.33 -0.37 12.51
CA PHE A 231 -2.57 0.34 12.81
C PHE A 231 -3.79 -0.59 12.73
N VAL A 232 -4.58 -0.67 13.81
CA VAL A 232 -5.88 -1.37 13.85
C VAL A 232 -7.02 -0.35 13.83
N LEU A 233 -7.47 0.02 12.63
CA LEU A 233 -8.31 1.19 12.36
C LEU A 233 -9.64 1.22 13.11
N ARG A 234 -10.27 0.06 13.38
CA ARG A 234 -11.54 -0.01 14.12
C ARG A 234 -11.35 -0.23 15.63
N ARG A 235 -10.10 -0.33 16.11
CA ARG A 235 -9.75 -0.68 17.50
C ARG A 235 -10.50 -1.92 18.02
N GLN A 236 -10.67 -2.94 17.18
CA GLN A 236 -11.59 -4.05 17.44
C GLN A 236 -10.96 -5.40 17.09
N LYS A 237 -11.34 -6.47 17.83
CA LYS A 237 -10.99 -7.85 17.44
C LYS A 237 -11.85 -8.31 16.27
N SER A 238 -11.26 -9.10 15.39
CA SER A 238 -11.98 -9.70 14.26
C SER A 238 -13.16 -10.55 14.74
N GLY A 239 -14.30 -10.42 14.07
CA GLY A 239 -15.53 -11.12 14.42
C GLY A 239 -16.40 -10.46 15.49
N GLN A 240 -15.91 -9.45 16.23
CA GLN A 240 -16.75 -8.70 17.16
C GLN A 240 -17.81 -7.88 16.41
N LYS A 241 -19.03 -7.82 16.96
CA LYS A 241 -20.18 -7.11 16.39
C LYS A 241 -20.85 -6.20 17.43
N PRO A 242 -21.42 -5.06 17.02
CA PRO A 242 -21.33 -4.45 15.68
C PRO A 242 -19.89 -3.99 15.36
N PRO A 243 -19.52 -3.83 14.07
CA PRO A 243 -18.22 -3.27 13.73
C PRO A 243 -18.13 -1.82 14.20
N ASN A 244 -17.02 -1.45 14.84
CA ASN A 244 -16.74 -0.05 15.15
C ASN A 244 -16.44 0.73 13.85
N GLN A 245 -16.74 2.02 13.84
CA GLN A 245 -16.28 2.92 12.78
C GLN A 245 -14.75 2.98 12.74
N ILE A 246 -14.17 3.26 11.56
CA ILE A 246 -12.75 3.58 11.44
C ILE A 246 -12.47 4.86 12.23
N ASP A 247 -11.50 4.80 13.13
CA ASP A 247 -11.15 5.88 14.04
C ASP A 247 -10.34 6.97 13.31
N ALA A 248 -10.95 8.15 13.16
CA ALA A 248 -10.34 9.29 12.50
C ALA A 248 -9.09 9.81 13.21
N GLN A 249 -9.04 9.72 14.54
CA GLN A 249 -7.87 10.13 15.32
C GLN A 249 -6.69 9.19 15.04
N LEU A 250 -6.96 7.87 14.93
CA LEU A 250 -5.93 6.90 14.58
C LEU A 250 -5.42 7.05 13.14
N VAL A 251 -6.31 7.40 12.20
CA VAL A 251 -5.90 7.74 10.81
C VAL A 251 -5.08 9.02 10.76
N TRP A 252 -5.37 10.01 11.60
CA TRP A 252 -4.56 11.22 11.72
C TRP A 252 -3.17 10.93 12.31
N GLU A 253 -3.05 9.99 13.25
CA GLU A 253 -1.76 9.51 13.74
C GLU A 253 -0.95 8.81 12.64
N LEU A 254 -1.58 7.94 11.84
CA LEU A 254 -0.98 7.36 10.63
C LEU A 254 -0.51 8.45 9.66
N PHE A 255 -1.34 9.46 9.41
CA PHE A 255 -1.00 10.56 8.53
C PHE A 255 0.25 11.30 9.00
N ASN A 256 0.32 11.64 10.29
CA ASN A 256 1.48 12.35 10.84
C ASN A 256 2.73 11.47 10.87
N LEU A 257 2.63 10.18 11.18
CA LEU A 257 3.78 9.27 11.12
C LEU A 257 4.42 9.27 9.72
N VAL A 258 3.60 9.19 8.68
CA VAL A 258 4.07 9.27 7.29
C VAL A 258 4.63 10.66 6.97
N LYS A 259 3.92 11.73 7.38
CA LYS A 259 4.35 13.11 7.15
C LYS A 259 5.72 13.38 7.78
N ASP A 260 5.86 13.08 9.07
CA ASP A 260 7.07 13.31 9.85
C ASP A 260 8.25 12.52 9.27
N HIS A 261 8.00 11.30 8.81
CA HIS A 261 9.00 10.51 8.09
C HIS A 261 9.45 11.16 6.78
N LEU A 262 8.53 11.71 5.99
CA LEU A 262 8.84 12.38 4.73
C LEU A 262 9.53 13.73 4.92
N GLU A 263 9.31 14.39 6.05
CA GLU A 263 9.94 15.67 6.42
C GLU A 263 11.30 15.50 7.12
N LYS A 264 11.59 14.29 7.65
CA LYS A 264 12.87 13.98 8.31
C LYS A 264 14.02 13.94 7.30
N GLU A 265 15.19 14.45 7.72
CA GLU A 265 16.46 14.18 7.05
C GLU A 265 16.89 12.74 7.37
N TRP A 266 16.73 11.80 6.42
CA TRP A 266 16.97 10.37 6.66
C TRP A 266 18.43 10.04 6.99
N TRP A 267 19.39 10.67 6.31
CA TRP A 267 20.81 10.47 6.56
C TRP A 267 21.63 11.70 6.17
N ASN A 268 22.43 12.20 7.11
CA ASN A 268 23.40 13.28 6.89
C ASN A 268 24.69 12.97 7.67
N PRO A 269 25.76 12.50 7.00
CA PRO A 269 26.99 12.07 7.66
C PRO A 269 27.75 13.23 8.35
N GLU A 270 27.65 14.44 7.82
CA GLU A 270 28.35 15.62 8.35
C GLU A 270 27.77 16.00 9.71
N LYS A 271 26.44 16.19 9.78
CA LYS A 271 25.73 16.47 11.04
C LYS A 271 25.82 15.30 12.03
N ALA A 272 25.83 14.07 11.53
CA ALA A 272 25.95 12.88 12.38
C ALA A 272 27.29 12.85 13.14
N THR A 273 28.37 13.30 12.49
CA THR A 273 29.69 13.42 13.10
C THR A 273 29.71 14.55 14.13
N GLU A 274 29.15 15.72 13.78
CA GLU A 274 29.08 16.88 14.68
C GLU A 274 28.26 16.60 15.96
N ARG A 275 27.14 15.87 15.84
CA ARG A 275 26.32 15.48 17.00
C ARG A 275 26.90 14.32 17.81
N GLY A 276 27.97 13.68 17.34
CA GLY A 276 28.61 12.53 17.98
C GLY A 276 27.74 11.25 18.01
N ARG A 277 26.73 11.14 17.15
CA ARG A 277 25.81 9.99 17.06
C ARG A 277 25.55 9.66 15.60
N LEU A 278 25.81 8.42 15.17
CA LEU A 278 25.61 8.04 13.77
C LEU A 278 24.18 7.61 13.45
N ILE A 279 23.37 7.27 14.45
CA ILE A 279 21.99 6.79 14.28
C ILE A 279 21.10 7.57 15.25
N ASP A 280 19.99 8.10 14.73
CA ASP A 280 18.96 8.86 15.46
C ASP A 280 17.57 8.24 15.27
#